data_AF-D7FQK9-F1
#
_entry.id   AF-D7FQK9-F1
#
_cell.length_a   1.000
_cell.length_b   1.000
_cell.length_c   1.000
_cell.angle_alpha   90.00
_cell.angle_beta   90.00
_cell.angle_gamma   90.00
#
_symmetry.space_group_name_H-M   'P 1'
#
loop_
_entity.id
_entity.type
_entity.pdbx_description
1 polymer ?
#
loop_
_entity_poly.entity_id
_entity_poly.type
_entity_poly.pdbx_seq_one_letter_code
_entity_poly.pdbx_strand_id
1 'polypeptide(L)'
;MLSFSYISCFRSKARYELSKLQELIVCYRCLSGAFILLLFPLFWVAASEARPVITPITSFGNGSSWNYGWGRPVLHFGLVFVGMFVDTHQAARLSCLVGMMQAIVLDTLSSYALGTQIDCVQSGRCAVPEHTTLSGLRLLQSRDLASVALATWALLLAYYLSLVIGMCRTRYNFRQLHAGDHNRVLVMRRELAKRSTRNRDDDNIL
;
A
#
# COMPACT_ATOMS: atom_id res chain seq x y z
N MET A 1 -39.52 -1.20 -26.69
CA MET A 1 -38.24 -1.41 -27.42
C MET A 1 -37.13 -0.40 -27.08
N LEU A 2 -37.40 0.76 -26.44
CA LEU A 2 -36.37 1.77 -26.11
C LEU A 2 -35.49 1.45 -24.87
N SER A 3 -35.86 0.48 -24.04
CA SER A 3 -35.10 0.15 -22.82
C SER A 3 -33.78 -0.60 -23.07
N PHE A 4 -33.59 -1.22 -24.23
CA PHE A 4 -32.39 -2.03 -24.51
C PHE A 4 -31.16 -1.20 -24.92
N SER A 5 -31.35 -0.04 -25.55
CA SER A 5 -30.25 0.84 -25.97
C SER A 5 -29.58 1.58 -24.80
N TYR A 6 -30.35 2.05 -23.82
CA TYR A 6 -29.81 2.71 -22.63
C TYR A 6 -28.96 1.77 -21.77
N ILE A 7 -29.40 0.51 -21.62
CA ILE A 7 -28.66 -0.52 -20.88
C ILE A 7 -27.30 -0.82 -21.54
N SER A 8 -27.26 -0.82 -22.87
CA SER A 8 -26.03 -1.12 -23.62
C SER A 8 -24.99 0.02 -23.53
N CYS A 9 -25.44 1.27 -23.53
CA CYS A 9 -24.56 2.44 -23.37
C CYS A 9 -23.98 2.54 -21.95
N PHE A 10 -24.80 2.32 -20.91
CA PHE A 10 -24.36 2.32 -19.52
C PHE A 10 -23.33 1.20 -19.24
N ARG A 11 -23.50 0.03 -19.88
CA ARG A 11 -22.60 -1.12 -19.75
C ARG A 11 -21.26 -0.94 -20.47
N SER A 12 -21.19 -0.06 -21.46
CA SER A 12 -19.94 0.33 -22.12
C SER A 12 -19.15 1.31 -21.25
N LYS A 13 -19.83 2.34 -20.73
CA LYS A 13 -19.23 3.33 -19.81
C LYS A 13 -18.73 2.68 -18.53
N ALA A 14 -19.52 1.78 -17.92
CA ALA A 14 -19.10 1.05 -16.73
C ALA A 14 -17.88 0.14 -16.96
N ARG A 15 -17.71 -0.43 -18.15
CA ARG A 15 -16.53 -1.27 -18.49
C ARG A 15 -15.26 -0.44 -18.68
N TYR A 16 -15.39 0.74 -19.30
CA TYR A 16 -14.25 1.66 -19.45
C TYR A 16 -13.73 2.14 -18.10
N GLU A 17 -14.63 2.57 -17.20
CA GLU A 17 -14.29 2.98 -15.83
C GLU A 17 -13.61 1.84 -15.05
N LEU A 18 -14.08 0.59 -15.24
CA LEU A 18 -13.54 -0.58 -14.56
C LEU A 18 -12.12 -0.95 -15.06
N SER A 19 -11.85 -0.80 -16.36
CA SER A 19 -10.51 -0.97 -16.93
C SER A 19 -9.54 0.08 -16.39
N LYS A 20 -9.96 1.35 -16.32
CA LYS A 20 -9.16 2.44 -15.76
C LYS A 20 -8.87 2.24 -14.28
N LEU A 21 -9.84 1.74 -13.53
CA LEU A 21 -9.68 1.41 -12.12
C LEU A 21 -8.67 0.27 -11.90
N GLN A 22 -8.69 -0.75 -12.76
CA GLN A 22 -7.70 -1.84 -12.72
C GLN A 22 -6.29 -1.36 -13.04
N GLU A 23 -6.12 -0.52 -14.07
CA GLU A 23 -4.83 0.14 -14.38
C GLU A 23 -4.30 0.93 -13.18
N LEU A 24 -5.18 1.68 -12.50
CA LEU A 24 -4.83 2.46 -11.32
C LEU A 24 -4.43 1.56 -10.13
N ILE A 25 -5.13 0.46 -9.89
CA ILE A 25 -4.81 -0.49 -8.82
C ILE A 25 -3.46 -1.17 -9.09
N VAL A 26 -3.18 -1.56 -10.34
CA VAL A 26 -1.88 -2.14 -10.71
C VAL A 26 -0.76 -1.11 -10.53
N CYS A 27 -0.97 0.13 -10.99
CA CYS A 27 -0.02 1.23 -10.80
C CYS A 27 0.26 1.47 -9.30
N TYR A 28 -0.77 1.47 -8.46
CA TYR A 28 -0.62 1.58 -7.02
C TYR A 28 0.17 0.42 -6.42
N ARG A 29 -0.13 -0.83 -6.82
CA ARG A 29 0.64 -2.00 -6.35
C ARG A 29 2.11 -1.88 -6.72
N CYS A 30 2.42 -1.47 -7.95
CA CYS A 30 3.79 -1.22 -8.40
C CYS A 30 4.46 -0.10 -7.61
N LEU A 31 3.76 1.02 -7.38
CA LEU A 31 4.26 2.12 -6.54
C LEU A 31 4.52 1.65 -5.11
N SER A 32 3.58 0.95 -4.49
CA SER A 32 3.75 0.41 -3.14
C SER A 32 4.93 -0.57 -3.03
N GLY A 33 5.15 -1.40 -4.05
CA GLY A 33 6.32 -2.27 -4.15
C GLY A 33 7.63 -1.49 -4.30
N ALA A 34 7.65 -0.44 -5.13
CA ALA A 34 8.81 0.45 -5.25
C ALA A 34 9.11 1.18 -3.91
N PHE A 35 8.07 1.58 -3.18
CA PHE A 35 8.20 2.15 -1.84
C PHE A 35 8.87 1.19 -0.86
N ILE A 36 8.49 -0.10 -0.88
CA ILE A 36 9.14 -1.13 -0.05
C ILE A 36 10.64 -1.22 -0.38
N LEU A 37 10.97 -1.25 -1.67
CA LEU A 37 12.36 -1.33 -2.13
C LEU A 37 13.18 -0.11 -1.73
N LEU A 38 12.56 1.08 -1.68
CA LEU A 38 13.20 2.31 -1.20
C LEU A 38 13.38 2.34 0.32
N LEU A 39 12.43 1.78 1.06
CA LEU A 39 12.50 1.70 2.52
C LEU A 39 13.53 0.67 3.01
N PHE A 40 13.73 -0.42 2.26
CA PHE A 40 14.68 -1.47 2.62
C PHE A 40 16.11 -0.97 2.91
N PRO A 41 16.79 -0.19 2.03
CA PRO A 41 18.13 0.33 2.31
C PRO A 41 18.15 1.32 3.48
N LEU A 42 17.10 2.15 3.63
CA LEU A 42 16.93 3.05 4.78
C LEU A 42 16.88 2.28 6.11
N PHE A 43 16.19 1.13 6.12
CA PHE A 43 16.13 0.25 7.30
C PHE A 43 17.41 -0.56 7.50
N TRP A 44 18.05 -1.01 6.43
CA TRP A 44 19.32 -1.74 6.50
C TRP A 44 20.42 -0.91 7.15
N VAL A 45 20.57 0.35 6.71
CA VAL A 45 21.53 1.30 7.29
C VAL A 45 21.25 1.51 8.78
N ALA A 46 19.99 1.61 9.17
CA ALA A 46 19.63 1.79 10.58
C ALA A 46 19.82 0.53 11.43
N ALA A 47 19.68 -0.67 10.86
CA ALA A 47 19.98 -1.91 11.55
C ALA A 47 21.49 -2.09 11.80
N SER A 48 22.34 -1.46 10.97
CA SER A 48 23.79 -1.49 11.11
C SER A 48 24.36 -0.48 12.11
N GLU A 49 23.64 0.60 12.42
CA GLU A 49 24.04 1.60 13.41
C GLU A 49 23.67 1.16 14.83
N ALA A 50 24.55 1.42 15.79
CA ALA A 50 24.31 1.11 17.20
C ALA A 50 23.09 1.88 17.73
N ARG A 51 22.23 1.17 18.47
CA ARG A 51 20.92 1.68 18.87
C ARG A 51 21.07 2.70 20.00
N PRO A 52 20.56 3.93 19.85
CA PRO A 52 20.56 4.86 20.96
C PRO A 52 19.65 4.30 22.06
N VAL A 53 20.18 4.22 23.28
CA VAL A 53 19.40 3.93 24.48
C VAL A 53 18.52 5.15 24.74
N ILE A 54 17.24 5.06 24.41
CA ILE A 54 16.29 6.16 24.59
C ILE A 54 15.24 5.74 25.62
N THR A 55 15.21 6.56 26.69
CA THR A 55 14.25 6.77 27.80
C THR A 55 13.14 5.73 28.10
N PRO A 56 12.68 5.63 29.37
CA PRO A 56 11.69 4.65 29.81
C PRO A 56 10.36 4.64 29.03
N ILE A 57 10.02 5.74 28.32
CA ILE A 57 8.77 5.88 27.55
C ILE A 57 8.80 5.03 26.27
N THR A 58 9.98 4.74 25.71
CA THR A 58 10.16 3.91 24.51
C THR A 58 10.83 2.56 24.78
N SER A 59 11.15 2.29 26.05
CA SER A 59 11.73 1.05 26.54
C SER A 59 10.63 0.01 26.78
N PHE A 60 10.57 -1.02 25.94
CA PHE A 60 9.73 -2.19 26.21
C PHE A 60 10.58 -3.27 26.87
N GLY A 61 10.47 -3.39 28.19
CA GLY A 61 10.77 -4.57 29.01
C GLY A 61 12.24 -5.00 29.16
N ASN A 62 13.11 -4.76 28.19
CA ASN A 62 14.46 -5.36 28.12
C ASN A 62 15.60 -4.37 27.80
N GLY A 63 15.40 -3.06 28.01
CA GLY A 63 16.42 -2.05 27.72
C GLY A 63 16.73 -1.84 26.23
N SER A 64 16.02 -2.56 25.34
CA SER A 64 16.06 -2.39 23.89
C SER A 64 14.82 -1.62 23.44
N SER A 65 15.02 -0.56 22.67
CA SER A 65 13.91 0.27 22.19
C SER A 65 13.30 -0.37 20.93
N TRP A 66 12.08 -0.89 21.07
CA TRP A 66 11.31 -1.48 19.95
C TRP A 66 11.21 -0.54 18.73
N ASN A 67 11.11 0.76 19.02
CA ASN A 67 11.01 1.83 18.04
C ASN A 67 12.27 2.03 17.20
N TYR A 68 13.46 1.84 17.76
CA TYR A 68 14.73 2.08 17.04
C TYR A 68 15.38 0.80 16.55
N GLY A 69 14.81 -0.37 16.88
CA GLY A 69 15.21 -1.67 16.35
C GLY A 69 14.38 -2.12 15.14
N TRP A 70 14.22 -3.44 15.00
CA TRP A 70 13.48 -4.06 13.89
C TRP A 70 11.96 -3.93 13.98
N GLY A 71 11.42 -3.49 15.12
CA GLY A 71 9.99 -3.42 15.36
C GLY A 71 9.25 -2.52 14.36
N ARG A 72 9.82 -1.35 14.06
CA ARG A 72 9.26 -0.42 13.07
C ARG A 72 9.28 -0.94 11.65
N PRO A 73 10.44 -1.36 11.09
CA PRO A 73 10.48 -1.95 9.76
C PRO A 73 9.42 -3.05 9.61
N VAL A 74 9.35 -3.97 10.58
CA VAL A 74 8.39 -5.07 10.58
C VAL A 74 6.94 -4.56 10.56
N LEU A 75 6.62 -3.53 11.35
CA LEU A 75 5.30 -2.90 11.35
C LEU A 75 4.98 -2.27 9.98
N HIS A 76 5.91 -1.52 9.39
CA HIS A 76 5.71 -0.94 8.05
C HIS A 76 5.53 -2.02 6.98
N PHE A 77 6.36 -3.07 7.00
CA PHE A 77 6.21 -4.22 6.10
C PHE A 77 4.85 -4.89 6.26
N GLY A 78 4.40 -5.09 7.50
CA GLY A 78 3.08 -5.65 7.80
C GLY A 78 1.95 -4.77 7.28
N LEU A 79 2.03 -3.45 7.46
CA LEU A 79 1.03 -2.51 6.96
C LEU A 79 0.97 -2.47 5.44
N VAL A 80 2.12 -2.52 4.76
CA VAL A 80 2.14 -2.59 3.29
C VAL A 80 1.58 -3.92 2.80
N PHE A 81 1.89 -5.03 3.48
CA PHE A 81 1.32 -6.34 3.16
C PHE A 81 -0.21 -6.33 3.28
N VAL A 82 -0.76 -5.79 4.38
CA VAL A 82 -2.20 -5.56 4.53
C VAL A 82 -2.73 -4.63 3.43
N GLY A 83 -1.95 -3.61 3.07
CA GLY A 83 -2.20 -2.70 1.96
C GLY A 83 -2.43 -3.39 0.61
N MET A 84 -1.79 -4.54 0.37
CA MET A 84 -1.98 -5.32 -0.86
C MET A 84 -3.38 -5.94 -0.97
N PHE A 85 -4.10 -6.08 0.16
CA PHE A 85 -5.45 -6.65 0.26
C PHE A 85 -6.53 -5.58 0.45
N VAL A 86 -6.20 -4.30 0.27
CA VAL A 86 -7.16 -3.19 0.35
C VAL A 86 -8.29 -3.37 -0.68
N ASP A 87 -8.06 -4.05 -1.79
CA ASP A 87 -9.07 -4.34 -2.80
C ASP A 87 -10.12 -5.39 -2.35
N THR A 88 -9.75 -6.35 -1.50
CA THR A 88 -10.60 -7.51 -1.17
C THR A 88 -11.61 -7.25 -0.05
N HIS A 89 -11.20 -6.57 1.03
CA HIS A 89 -12.02 -6.42 2.23
C HIS A 89 -12.07 -4.97 2.74
N GLN A 90 -13.27 -4.49 3.09
CA GLN A 90 -13.45 -3.18 3.72
C GLN A 90 -12.67 -3.06 5.04
N ALA A 91 -12.65 -4.13 5.85
CA ALA A 91 -11.89 -4.17 7.09
C ALA A 91 -10.39 -3.96 6.86
N ALA A 92 -9.84 -4.53 5.78
CA ALA A 92 -8.43 -4.35 5.40
C ALA A 92 -8.11 -2.90 5.00
N ARG A 93 -9.06 -2.18 4.37
CA ARG A 93 -8.91 -0.75 4.06
C ARG A 93 -8.79 0.07 5.33
N LEU A 94 -9.75 -0.13 6.24
CA LEU A 94 -9.80 0.65 7.47
C LEU A 94 -8.59 0.35 8.36
N SER A 95 -8.21 -0.92 8.50
CA SER A 95 -7.04 -1.31 9.26
C SER A 95 -5.74 -0.76 8.64
N CYS A 96 -5.62 -0.74 7.32
CA CYS A 96 -4.49 -0.12 6.63
C CYS A 96 -4.43 1.39 6.92
N LEU A 97 -5.54 2.12 6.79
CA LEU A 97 -5.57 3.57 7.06
C LEU A 97 -5.24 3.90 8.52
N VAL A 98 -5.87 3.20 9.46
CA VAL A 98 -5.62 3.39 10.90
C VAL A 98 -4.18 3.03 11.25
N GLY A 99 -3.68 1.90 10.73
CA GLY A 99 -2.32 1.44 10.97
C GLY A 99 -1.27 2.40 10.40
N MET A 100 -1.50 2.94 9.20
CA MET A 100 -0.62 3.95 8.59
C MET A 100 -0.62 5.26 9.40
N MET A 101 -1.79 5.70 9.88
CA MET A 101 -1.88 6.86 10.79
C MET A 101 -1.11 6.61 12.09
N GLN A 102 -1.27 5.44 12.69
CA GLN A 102 -0.53 5.05 13.89
C GLN A 102 0.98 5.04 13.64
N ALA A 103 1.43 4.50 12.51
CA ALA A 103 2.84 4.48 12.13
C ALA A 103 3.41 5.90 11.99
N ILE A 104 2.69 6.81 11.32
CA ILE A 104 3.10 8.22 11.18
C ILE A 104 3.23 8.90 12.54
N VAL A 105 2.27 8.68 13.46
CA VAL A 105 2.33 9.25 14.81
C VAL A 105 3.55 8.73 15.56
N LEU A 106 3.80 7.42 15.53
CA LEU A 106 4.96 6.82 16.18
C LEU A 106 6.28 7.35 15.60
N ASP A 107 6.38 7.47 14.28
CA ASP A 107 7.56 8.02 13.62
C ASP A 107 7.78 9.49 13.97
N THR A 108 6.72 10.28 14.03
CA THR A 108 6.79 11.70 14.41
C THR A 108 7.25 11.87 15.86
N LEU A 109 6.71 11.07 16.79
CA LEU A 109 7.12 11.10 18.21
C LEU A 109 8.60 10.73 18.40
N SER A 110 9.09 9.77 17.61
CA SER A 110 10.51 9.37 17.63
C SER A 110 11.43 10.41 17.01
N SER A 111 11.03 11.01 15.88
CA SER A 111 11.76 12.11 15.27
C SER A 111 11.88 13.30 16.23
N TYR A 112 10.79 13.62 16.95
CA TYR A 112 10.79 14.66 17.98
C TYR A 112 11.72 14.31 19.14
N ALA A 113 11.64 13.08 19.68
CA ALA A 113 12.51 12.63 20.76
C ALA A 113 14.00 12.69 20.36
N LEU A 114 14.36 12.22 19.17
CA LEU A 114 15.71 12.34 18.62
C LEU A 114 16.14 13.79 18.48
N GLY A 115 15.27 14.66 17.96
CA GLY A 115 15.55 16.10 17.84
C GLY A 115 15.90 16.73 19.18
N THR A 116 15.08 16.49 20.22
CA THR A 116 15.34 17.02 21.57
C THR A 116 16.66 16.49 22.16
N GLN A 117 17.01 15.24 21.88
CA GLN A 117 18.27 14.64 22.33
C GLN A 117 19.47 15.26 21.61
N ILE A 118 19.38 15.47 20.30
CA ILE A 118 20.42 16.14 19.50
C ILE A 118 20.65 17.56 20.01
N ASP A 119 19.58 18.31 20.27
CA ASP A 119 19.68 19.68 20.79
C ASP A 119 20.30 19.72 22.20
N CYS A 120 19.96 18.77 23.07
CA CYS A 120 20.53 18.66 24.40
C CYS A 120 22.04 18.36 24.38
N VAL A 121 22.46 17.44 23.51
CA VAL A 121 23.88 17.09 23.31
C VAL A 121 24.65 18.27 22.71
N GLN A 122 24.09 18.95 21.70
CA GLN A 122 24.72 20.13 21.10
C GLN A 122 24.85 21.30 22.08
N SER A 123 23.89 21.44 23.00
CA SER A 123 23.92 22.45 24.06
C SER A 123 24.86 22.08 25.22
N GLY A 124 25.51 20.91 25.19
CA GLY A 124 26.37 20.42 26.27
C GLY A 124 25.61 20.04 27.55
N ARG A 125 24.29 19.92 27.50
CA ARG A 125 23.42 19.63 28.66
C ARG A 125 23.20 18.12 28.87
N CYS A 126 23.48 17.31 27.85
CA CYS A 126 23.36 15.85 27.89
C CYS A 126 24.65 15.19 27.40
N ALA A 127 25.01 14.05 27.99
CA ALA A 127 26.05 13.19 27.45
C ALA A 127 25.55 12.45 26.18
N VAL A 128 26.47 12.16 25.27
CA VAL A 128 26.18 11.29 24.13
C VAL A 128 25.93 9.87 24.66
N PRO A 129 24.84 9.19 24.28
CA PRO A 129 24.59 7.83 24.72
C PRO A 129 25.74 6.89 24.33
N GLU A 130 26.08 5.96 25.22
CA GLU A 130 27.14 4.98 24.98
C GLU A 130 26.88 4.23 23.66
N HIS A 131 27.93 4.08 22.85
CA HIS A 131 27.93 3.46 21.53
C HIS A 131 27.28 4.25 20.37
N THR A 132 26.83 5.49 20.55
CA THR A 132 26.30 6.30 19.42
C THR A 132 27.17 7.53 19.17
N THR A 133 27.33 7.93 17.90
CA THR A 133 27.97 9.20 17.52
C THR A 133 26.91 10.26 17.22
N LEU A 134 27.25 11.54 17.35
CA LEU A 134 26.33 12.64 16.98
C LEU A 134 25.91 12.56 15.49
N SER A 135 26.81 12.09 14.62
CA SER A 135 26.52 11.82 13.22
C SER A 135 25.49 10.71 13.05
N GLY A 136 25.60 9.62 13.82
CA GLY A 136 24.62 8.53 13.85
C GLY A 136 23.24 9.02 14.29
N LEU A 137 23.15 9.84 15.34
CA LEU A 137 21.89 10.45 15.78
C LEU A 137 21.22 11.29 14.67
N ARG A 138 21.99 12.09 13.93
CA ARG A 138 21.47 12.88 12.79
C ARG A 138 21.01 11.99 11.64
N LEU A 139 21.70 10.89 11.38
CA LEU A 139 21.31 9.91 10.36
C LEU A 139 19.99 9.20 10.74
N LEU A 140 19.83 8.85 12.03
CA LEU A 140 18.57 8.32 12.58
C LEU A 140 17.42 9.32 12.44
N GLN A 141 17.68 10.61 12.69
CA GLN A 141 16.67 11.67 12.53
C GLN A 141 16.25 11.86 11.06
N SER A 142 17.21 11.89 10.12
CA SER A 142 16.90 12.05 8.70
C SER A 142 16.14 10.84 8.14
N ARG A 143 16.45 9.63 8.62
CA ARG A 143 15.68 8.42 8.36
C ARG A 143 14.23 8.54 8.83
N ASP A 144 14.01 8.97 10.07
CA ASP A 144 12.64 9.11 10.61
C ASP A 144 11.84 10.15 9.82
N LEU A 145 12.46 11.26 9.43
CA LEU A 145 11.82 12.27 8.55
C LEU A 145 11.47 11.70 7.18
N ALA A 146 12.38 10.93 6.57
CA ALA A 146 12.10 10.25 5.31
C ALA A 146 10.97 9.22 5.46
N SER A 147 10.95 8.46 6.56
CA SER A 147 9.86 7.51 6.86
C SER A 147 8.52 8.21 6.98
N VAL A 148 8.44 9.32 7.73
CA VAL A 148 7.20 10.12 7.88
C VAL A 148 6.71 10.63 6.52
N ALA A 149 7.60 11.19 5.70
CA ALA A 149 7.25 11.70 4.38
C ALA A 149 6.70 10.59 3.47
N LEU A 150 7.39 9.44 3.43
CA LEU A 150 6.99 8.30 2.62
C LEU A 150 5.68 7.67 3.12
N ALA A 151 5.52 7.53 4.45
CA ALA A 151 4.31 6.99 5.06
C ALA A 151 3.10 7.91 4.84
N THR A 152 3.28 9.23 4.93
CA THR A 152 2.23 10.21 4.64
C THR A 152 1.79 10.14 3.19
N TRP A 153 2.75 10.04 2.26
CA TRP A 153 2.44 9.85 0.84
C TRP A 153 1.67 8.54 0.58
N ALA A 154 2.11 7.44 1.18
CA ALA A 154 1.43 6.15 1.07
C ALA A 154 0.02 6.19 1.67
N LEU A 155 -0.18 6.90 2.79
CA LEU A 155 -1.51 7.12 3.38
C LEU A 155 -2.43 7.89 2.42
N LEU A 156 -1.94 8.95 1.78
CA LEU A 156 -2.71 9.73 0.80
C LEU A 156 -3.15 8.86 -0.38
N LEU A 157 -2.25 8.02 -0.90
CA LEU A 157 -2.58 7.06 -1.97
C LEU A 157 -3.63 6.05 -1.50
N ALA A 158 -3.44 5.43 -0.34
CA ALA A 158 -4.38 4.45 0.22
C ALA A 158 -5.77 5.08 0.47
N TYR A 159 -5.81 6.31 0.95
CA TYR A 159 -7.02 7.08 1.16
C TYR A 159 -7.72 7.39 -0.17
N TYR A 160 -6.98 7.87 -1.17
CA TYR A 160 -7.50 8.12 -2.52
C TYR A 160 -8.10 6.86 -3.15
N LEU A 161 -7.40 5.72 -3.07
CA LEU A 161 -7.92 4.43 -3.54
C LEU A 161 -9.17 3.98 -2.79
N SER A 162 -9.20 4.19 -1.47
CA SER A 162 -10.37 3.89 -0.66
C SER A 162 -11.58 4.72 -1.06
N LEU A 163 -11.39 5.99 -1.44
CA LEU A 163 -12.45 6.84 -1.98
C LEU A 163 -12.91 6.38 -3.36
N VAL A 164 -11.98 6.05 -4.27
CA VAL A 164 -12.27 5.64 -5.64
C VAL A 164 -13.00 4.29 -5.70
N ILE A 165 -12.60 3.31 -4.87
CA ILE A 165 -13.24 1.99 -4.81
C ILE A 165 -14.53 2.04 -3.95
N GLY A 166 -14.63 3.00 -3.03
CA GLY A 166 -15.71 3.20 -2.07
C GLY A 166 -15.38 2.63 -0.70
N MET A 167 -15.61 3.39 0.38
CA MET A 167 -15.22 2.97 1.73
C MET A 167 -16.18 1.95 2.38
N CYS A 168 -17.49 2.02 2.10
CA CYS A 168 -18.49 1.22 2.82
C CYS A 168 -19.20 0.16 1.97
N ARG A 169 -19.08 0.23 0.64
CA ARG A 169 -19.56 -0.79 -0.29
C ARG A 169 -18.58 -0.87 -1.43
N THR A 170 -18.07 -2.07 -1.72
CA THR A 170 -17.31 -2.27 -2.95
C THR A 170 -18.24 -1.98 -4.12
N ARG A 171 -17.96 -0.90 -4.86
CA ARG A 171 -18.76 -0.49 -6.03
C ARG A 171 -18.83 -1.60 -7.09
N TYR A 172 -17.88 -2.52 -7.04
CA TYR A 172 -17.74 -3.67 -7.92
C TYR A 172 -17.89 -4.95 -7.09
N ASN A 173 -18.99 -5.66 -7.31
CA ASN A 173 -19.20 -6.97 -6.71
C ASN A 173 -18.30 -7.98 -7.45
N PHE A 174 -17.62 -8.90 -6.74
CA PHE A 174 -16.65 -9.86 -7.31
C PHE A 174 -17.22 -10.65 -8.50
N ARG A 175 -18.55 -10.89 -8.48
CA ARG A 175 -19.33 -11.49 -9.58
C ARG A 175 -19.25 -10.73 -10.91
N GLN A 176 -19.09 -9.40 -10.89
CA GLN A 176 -19.05 -8.57 -12.10
C GLN A 176 -17.68 -8.56 -12.78
N LEU A 177 -16.58 -8.76 -12.03
CA LEU A 177 -15.25 -8.89 -12.63
C LEU A 177 -15.12 -10.21 -13.40
N HIS A 178 -15.59 -11.35 -12.86
CA HIS A 178 -15.56 -12.63 -13.58
C HIS A 178 -16.63 -12.77 -14.67
N ALA A 179 -17.73 -12.02 -14.59
CA ALA A 179 -18.75 -12.03 -15.65
C ALA A 179 -18.21 -11.49 -16.99
N GLY A 180 -17.13 -10.68 -16.98
CA GLY A 180 -16.44 -10.25 -18.19
C GLY A 180 -15.74 -11.40 -18.91
N ASP A 181 -15.00 -12.22 -18.17
CA ASP A 181 -14.32 -13.41 -18.72
C ASP A 181 -15.29 -14.51 -19.10
N HIS A 182 -16.33 -14.75 -18.29
CA HIS A 182 -17.34 -15.74 -18.64
C HIS A 182 -18.09 -15.36 -19.92
N ASN A 183 -18.39 -14.06 -20.11
CA ASN A 183 -18.95 -13.58 -21.37
C ASN A 183 -17.96 -13.67 -22.54
N ARG A 184 -16.66 -13.41 -22.34
CA ARG A 184 -15.65 -13.60 -23.39
C ARG A 184 -15.56 -15.05 -23.83
N VAL A 185 -15.54 -16.00 -22.89
CA VAL A 185 -15.55 -17.44 -23.19
C VAL A 185 -16.84 -17.85 -23.90
N LEU A 186 -18.00 -17.33 -23.49
CA LEU A 186 -19.28 -17.61 -24.16
C LEU A 186 -19.34 -17.01 -25.58
N VAL A 187 -18.82 -15.80 -25.79
CA VAL A 187 -18.72 -15.18 -27.11
C VAL A 187 -17.77 -15.98 -28.00
N MET A 188 -16.61 -16.38 -27.49
CA MET A 188 -15.66 -17.20 -28.23
C MET A 188 -16.24 -18.58 -28.58
N ARG A 189 -17.00 -19.22 -27.68
CA ARG A 189 -17.73 -20.46 -27.97
C ARG A 189 -18.83 -20.27 -29.03
N ARG A 190 -19.55 -19.14 -29.02
CA ARG A 190 -20.55 -18.82 -30.06
C ARG A 190 -19.91 -18.61 -31.42
N GLU A 191 -18.76 -17.93 -31.49
CA GLU A 191 -17.99 -17.73 -32.71
C GLU A 191 -17.49 -19.08 -33.28
N LEU A 192 -16.98 -19.96 -32.42
CA LEU A 192 -16.56 -21.31 -32.82
C LEU A 192 -17.74 -22.15 -33.33
N ALA A 193 -18.90 -22.08 -32.68
CA ALA A 193 -20.11 -22.78 -33.14
C ALA A 193 -20.58 -22.27 -34.52
N LYS A 194 -20.56 -20.96 -34.75
CA LYS A 194 -20.90 -20.37 -36.06
C LYS A 194 -19.95 -20.79 -37.18
N ARG A 195 -18.65 -20.90 -36.90
CA ARG A 195 -17.66 -21.39 -37.87
C ARG A 195 -17.90 -22.87 -38.19
N SER A 196 -18.22 -23.68 -37.19
CA SER A 196 -18.54 -25.09 -37.39
C SER A 196 -19.79 -25.30 -38.25
N THR A 197 -20.83 -24.48 -38.10
CA THR A 197 -22.04 -24.60 -38.94
C THR A 197 -21.75 -24.16 -40.37
N ARG A 198 -21.01 -23.05 -40.56
CA ARG A 198 -20.65 -22.57 -41.90
C ARG A 198 -19.84 -23.60 -42.70
N ASN A 199 -18.82 -24.20 -42.09
CA ASN A 199 -18.05 -25.26 -42.76
C ASN A 199 -18.91 -26.46 -43.16
N ARG A 200 -19.96 -26.78 -42.38
CA ARG A 200 -20.86 -27.90 -42.68
C ARG A 200 -21.80 -27.62 -43.84
N ASP A 201 -22.19 -26.36 -44.00
CA ASP A 201 -22.98 -25.91 -45.15
C ASP A 201 -22.13 -25.92 -46.43
N ASP A 202 -20.85 -25.54 -46.34
CA ASP A 202 -19.91 -25.61 -47.46
C ASP A 202 -19.66 -27.06 -47.93
N ASP A 203 -19.59 -28.03 -47.01
CA ASP A 203 -19.42 -29.45 -47.33
C ASP A 203 -20.65 -30.09 -48.02
N ASN A 204 -21.85 -29.51 -47.86
CA ASN A 204 -23.10 -30.03 -48.46
C ASN A 204 -23.37 -29.51 -49.88
N ILE A 205 -22.51 -28.62 -50.40
CA ILE A 205 -22.65 -28.00 -51.73
C ILE A 205 -21.85 -28.76 -52.81
N LEU A 206 -21.01 -29.72 -52.40
CA LEU A 206 -20.28 -30.65 -53.27
C LEU A 206 -21.00 -32.00 -53.42
#